data_AF-A0A4R9G5G1-F1
#
_entry.id   AF-A0A4R9G5G1-F1
#
_cell.length_a   1.000
_cell.length_b   1.000
_cell.length_c   1.000
_cell.angle_alpha   90.00
_cell.angle_beta   90.00
_cell.angle_gamma   90.00
#
_symmetry.space_group_name_H-M   'P 1'
#
loop_
_entity.id
_entity.type
_entity.pdbx_description
1 polymer ?
#
loop_
_entity_poly.entity_id
_entity_poly.type
_entity_poly.pdbx_seq_one_letter_code
_entity_poly.pdbx_strand_id
1 'polypeptide(L)'
;MQRIFLVLIFLSLFFSSCSKSEIGGNRDKEVLELVRKFTNSKIEKFYIRSQEASKDGEDILLPSPGISLRMKEDEALDLLGKLRPRLEEWKYTIFLTGYDAEFEGGNYNAFYQVVIVYDQDKYELLRKIGTSAPRYNIDTDSIEKKFKQWEEKYSSMRFVIIDSDSISALLMDPPKNPKQLAKEAYDFCPDAVEQNLGSLEEMEKMILEEHLLPLWWD
;
A
#
# COMPACT_ATOMS: atom_id res chain seq x y z
N MET A 1 -51.90 38.57 31.71
CA MET A 1 -51.75 37.74 30.49
C MET A 1 -50.45 38.14 29.80
N GLN A 2 -49.61 37.12 29.58
CA GLN A 2 -48.38 36.98 28.78
C GLN A 2 -47.37 38.13 28.59
N ARG A 3 -46.16 37.79 29.04
CA ARG A 3 -44.86 38.44 28.86
C ARG A 3 -44.36 38.23 27.42
N ILE A 4 -43.80 39.26 26.79
CA ILE A 4 -43.01 39.13 25.55
C ILE A 4 -41.55 38.99 25.97
N PHE A 5 -40.98 37.81 25.74
CA PHE A 5 -39.58 37.49 26.01
C PHE A 5 -38.73 37.81 24.78
N LEU A 6 -37.62 38.52 25.03
CA LEU A 6 -36.47 38.66 24.14
C LEU A 6 -35.96 37.27 23.70
N VAL A 7 -35.70 37.08 22.40
CA VAL A 7 -34.70 36.11 21.94
C VAL A 7 -33.89 36.76 20.82
N LEU A 8 -32.73 37.30 21.19
CA LEU A 8 -31.60 37.56 20.30
C LEU A 8 -31.05 36.21 19.85
N ILE A 9 -31.30 35.82 18.60
CA ILE A 9 -30.59 34.69 17.99
C ILE A 9 -29.22 35.22 17.54
N PHE A 10 -28.25 35.08 18.43
CA PHE A 10 -26.83 35.00 18.06
C PHE A 10 -26.67 33.75 17.21
N LEU A 11 -26.57 33.89 15.88
CA LEU A 11 -26.06 32.82 15.04
C LEU A 11 -24.53 32.80 15.21
N SER A 12 -24.10 32.18 16.30
CA SER A 12 -22.70 31.89 16.58
C SER A 12 -22.14 31.03 15.47
N LEU A 13 -21.09 31.55 14.83
CA LEU A 13 -20.01 30.86 14.14
C LEU A 13 -19.96 29.35 14.47
N PHE A 14 -20.38 28.50 13.53
CA PHE A 14 -19.96 27.11 13.52
C PHE A 14 -18.50 27.05 13.05
N PHE A 15 -17.58 27.40 13.96
CA PHE A 15 -16.23 26.86 13.95
C PHE A 15 -16.23 25.63 14.88
N SER A 16 -16.43 24.46 14.27
CA SER A 16 -16.25 23.12 14.87
C SER A 16 -16.46 22.13 13.73
N SER A 17 -15.51 21.34 13.26
CA SER A 17 -14.25 20.89 13.81
C SER A 17 -13.28 20.81 12.63
N CYS A 18 -12.11 21.43 12.75
CA CYS A 18 -10.97 21.04 11.92
C CYS A 18 -10.78 19.53 12.15
N SER A 19 -11.01 18.68 11.14
CA SER A 19 -10.68 17.27 11.30
C SER A 19 -9.21 17.24 11.65
N LYS A 20 -8.90 16.70 12.84
CA LYS A 20 -7.52 16.38 13.18
C LYS A 20 -7.01 15.52 12.02
N SER A 21 -6.08 16.10 11.27
CA SER A 21 -5.13 15.46 10.36
C SER A 21 -5.23 13.91 10.39
N GLU A 22 -6.02 13.33 9.48
CA GLU A 22 -6.43 11.91 9.51
C GLU A 22 -5.27 10.93 9.25
N ILE A 23 -4.13 11.43 8.78
CA ILE A 23 -2.94 10.63 8.43
C ILE A 23 -1.98 10.56 9.64
N GLY A 24 -1.92 11.62 10.45
CA GLY A 24 -1.20 11.66 11.72
C GLY A 24 0.11 12.46 11.70
N GLY A 25 0.43 13.16 10.60
CA GLY A 25 1.65 13.95 10.46
C GLY A 25 1.45 15.46 10.51
N ASN A 26 2.56 16.19 10.56
CA ASN A 26 2.56 17.66 10.65
C ASN A 26 2.27 18.38 9.32
N ARG A 27 2.18 17.65 8.21
CA ARG A 27 1.97 18.16 6.84
C ARG A 27 0.74 17.55 6.17
N ASP A 28 -0.22 17.02 6.94
CA ASP A 28 -1.37 16.30 6.39
C ASP A 28 -2.19 17.15 5.41
N LYS A 29 -2.31 18.45 5.66
CA LYS A 29 -3.01 19.36 4.76
C LYS A 29 -2.28 19.47 3.41
N GLU A 30 -0.97 19.65 3.43
CA GLU A 30 -0.13 19.72 2.24
C GLU A 30 -0.10 18.40 1.47
N VAL A 31 -0.15 17.27 2.18
CA VAL A 31 -0.29 15.94 1.56
C VAL A 31 -1.63 15.84 0.82
N LEU A 32 -2.74 16.21 1.45
CA LEU A 32 -4.05 16.20 0.80
C LEU A 32 -4.12 17.13 -0.41
N GLU A 33 -3.57 18.35 -0.30
CA GLU A 33 -3.45 19.28 -1.42
C GLU A 33 -2.59 18.72 -2.55
N LEU A 34 -1.49 18.03 -2.23
CA LEU A 34 -0.62 17.38 -3.22
C LEU A 34 -1.36 16.25 -3.95
N VAL A 35 -2.03 15.35 -3.23
CA VAL A 35 -2.84 14.27 -3.83
C VAL A 35 -3.90 14.87 -4.78
N ARG A 36 -4.58 15.94 -4.36
CA ARG A 36 -5.63 16.60 -5.15
C ARG A 36 -5.13 17.29 -6.42
N LYS A 37 -3.82 17.53 -6.57
CA LYS A 37 -3.25 18.02 -7.84
C LYS A 37 -3.26 16.96 -8.94
N PHE A 38 -3.27 15.67 -8.56
CA PHE A 38 -3.12 14.56 -9.50
C PHE A 38 -4.38 13.72 -9.67
N THR A 39 -5.30 13.74 -8.70
CA THR A 39 -6.53 12.94 -8.78
C THR A 39 -7.73 13.57 -8.08
N ASN A 40 -8.91 13.30 -8.65
CA ASN A 40 -10.21 13.60 -8.05
C ASN A 40 -10.85 12.38 -7.36
N SER A 41 -10.17 11.23 -7.31
CA SER A 41 -10.65 10.02 -6.66
C SER A 41 -11.05 10.28 -5.21
N LYS A 42 -12.04 9.54 -4.72
CA LYS A 42 -12.49 9.65 -3.34
C LYS A 42 -11.32 9.31 -2.41
N ILE A 43 -11.08 10.18 -1.42
CA ILE A 43 -10.12 9.93 -0.34
C ILE A 43 -10.91 9.39 0.83
N GLU A 44 -10.48 8.25 1.35
CA GLU A 44 -11.11 7.57 2.47
C GLU A 44 -10.09 7.33 3.58
N LYS A 45 -10.58 6.97 4.77
CA LYS A 45 -9.70 6.49 5.85
C LYS A 45 -9.10 5.17 5.45
N PHE A 46 -7.84 4.96 5.80
CA PHE A 46 -7.21 3.67 5.60
C PHE A 46 -7.71 2.65 6.63
N TYR A 47 -8.03 1.45 6.17
CA TYR A 47 -8.41 0.31 7.00
C TYR A 47 -7.51 -0.88 6.68
N ILE A 48 -7.17 -1.64 7.72
CA ILE A 48 -6.45 -2.89 7.59
C ILE A 48 -7.44 -4.03 7.80
N ARG A 49 -7.36 -5.07 6.96
CA ARG A 49 -8.11 -6.31 7.17
C ARG A 49 -7.52 -7.06 8.36
N SER A 50 -8.34 -7.34 9.36
CA SER A 50 -7.95 -8.16 10.50
C SER A 50 -7.73 -9.61 10.07
N GLN A 51 -6.77 -10.28 10.69
CA GLN A 51 -6.61 -11.73 10.59
C GLN A 51 -7.62 -12.50 11.48
N GLU A 52 -8.37 -11.81 12.34
CA GLU A 52 -9.45 -12.42 13.11
C GLU A 52 -10.70 -12.57 12.23
N ALA A 53 -11.22 -13.80 12.14
CA ALA A 53 -12.51 -14.04 11.52
C ALA A 53 -13.61 -13.37 12.37
N SER A 54 -14.46 -12.56 11.74
CA SER A 54 -15.72 -12.17 12.40
C SER A 54 -16.57 -13.42 12.65
N LYS A 55 -17.50 -13.32 13.60
CA LYS A 55 -18.45 -14.41 13.91
C LYS A 55 -19.25 -14.87 12.70
N ASP A 56 -19.38 -14.00 11.70
CA ASP A 56 -20.19 -14.19 10.50
C ASP A 56 -19.32 -14.47 9.24
N GLY A 57 -17.99 -14.58 9.40
CA GLY A 57 -17.05 -14.83 8.31
C GLY A 57 -16.75 -13.62 7.43
N GLU A 58 -17.29 -12.44 7.77
CA GLU A 58 -16.93 -11.17 7.14
C GLU A 58 -15.55 -10.67 7.60
N ASP A 59 -14.87 -9.95 6.72
CA ASP A 59 -13.64 -9.25 7.03
C ASP A 59 -13.86 -8.19 8.10
N ILE A 60 -13.08 -8.22 9.18
CA ILE A 60 -13.08 -7.13 10.14
C ILE A 60 -12.11 -6.05 9.65
N LEU A 61 -12.62 -4.87 9.33
CA LEU A 61 -11.81 -3.72 8.94
C LEU A 61 -11.45 -2.87 10.18
N LEU A 62 -10.15 -2.80 10.47
CA LEU A 62 -9.62 -2.01 11.57
C LEU A 62 -9.17 -0.63 11.06
N PRO A 63 -9.69 0.48 11.60
CA PRO A 63 -9.22 1.81 11.25
C PRO A 63 -7.72 1.93 11.55
N SER A 64 -6.94 2.40 10.58
CA SER A 64 -5.51 2.66 10.72
C SER A 64 -5.23 4.14 10.41
N PRO A 65 -4.24 4.77 11.07
CA PRO A 65 -3.76 6.08 10.65
C PRO A 65 -3.37 6.05 9.18
N GLY A 66 -3.88 6.98 8.39
CA GLY A 66 -3.66 7.01 6.96
C GLY A 66 -4.90 7.30 6.14
N ILE A 67 -4.67 7.55 4.87
CA ILE A 67 -5.72 7.66 3.86
C ILE A 67 -5.53 6.59 2.79
N SER A 68 -6.62 6.21 2.14
CA SER A 68 -6.62 5.35 0.96
C SER A 68 -7.42 5.97 -0.19
N LEU A 69 -7.04 5.62 -1.41
CA LEU A 69 -7.77 5.96 -2.63
C LEU A 69 -7.83 4.72 -3.52
N ARG A 70 -9.04 4.29 -3.90
CA ARG A 70 -9.20 3.22 -4.88
C ARG A 70 -9.13 3.78 -6.30
N MET A 71 -8.33 3.16 -7.17
CA MET A 71 -8.24 3.49 -8.59
C MET A 71 -7.71 2.31 -9.40
N LYS A 72 -7.74 2.44 -10.73
CA LYS A 72 -7.19 1.42 -11.64
C LYS A 72 -5.70 1.28 -11.45
N GLU A 73 -5.16 0.10 -11.74
CA GLU A 73 -3.75 -0.23 -11.51
C GLU A 73 -2.77 0.75 -12.17
N ASP A 74 -3.00 1.11 -13.44
CA ASP A 74 -2.16 2.05 -14.19
C ASP A 74 -2.18 3.46 -13.55
N GLU A 75 -3.36 3.95 -13.17
CA GLU A 75 -3.54 5.21 -12.46
C GLU A 75 -2.87 5.18 -11.07
N ALA A 76 -2.96 4.04 -10.36
CA ALA A 76 -2.39 3.86 -9.03
C ALA A 76 -0.86 3.90 -9.06
N LEU A 77 -0.25 3.20 -10.02
CA LEU A 77 1.21 3.19 -10.21
C LEU A 77 1.73 4.56 -10.63
N ASP A 78 1.04 5.24 -11.55
CA ASP A 78 1.39 6.61 -11.96
C ASP A 78 1.29 7.60 -10.79
N LEU A 79 0.20 7.55 -10.00
CA LEU A 79 0.04 8.40 -8.83
C LEU A 79 1.14 8.13 -7.78
N LEU A 80 1.44 6.86 -7.52
CA LEU A 80 2.51 6.47 -6.61
C LEU A 80 3.86 7.04 -7.06
N GLY A 81 4.21 6.92 -8.34
CA GLY A 81 5.44 7.48 -8.91
C GLY A 81 5.53 9.00 -8.76
N LYS A 82 4.43 9.73 -9.01
CA LYS A 82 4.36 11.19 -8.90
C LYS A 82 4.47 11.69 -7.46
N LEU A 83 3.85 11.00 -6.52
CA LEU A 83 3.76 11.44 -5.13
C LEU A 83 4.97 11.04 -4.28
N ARG A 84 5.52 9.84 -4.51
CA ARG A 84 6.52 9.21 -3.63
C ARG A 84 7.72 10.11 -3.30
N PRO A 85 8.40 10.77 -4.25
CA PRO A 85 9.57 11.59 -3.92
C PRO A 85 9.27 12.69 -2.90
N ARG A 86 8.13 13.37 -3.06
CA ARG A 86 7.75 14.48 -2.17
C ARG A 86 7.20 13.99 -0.83
N LEU A 87 6.49 12.86 -0.83
CA LEU A 87 5.98 12.26 0.41
C LEU A 87 7.11 11.75 1.29
N GLU A 88 8.12 11.09 0.71
CA GLU A 88 9.28 10.59 1.44
C GLU A 88 10.09 11.73 2.10
N GLU A 89 10.27 12.86 1.41
CA GLU A 89 10.86 14.09 2.00
C GLU A 89 10.11 14.59 3.24
N TRP A 90 8.80 14.31 3.31
CA TRP A 90 7.93 14.68 4.41
C TRP A 90 7.70 13.54 5.42
N LYS A 91 8.42 12.42 5.29
CA LYS A 91 8.28 11.20 6.09
C LYS A 91 6.92 10.50 5.96
N TYR A 92 6.26 10.65 4.83
CA TYR A 92 5.08 9.86 4.50
C TYR A 92 5.47 8.68 3.62
N THR A 93 4.91 7.52 3.93
CA THR A 93 5.08 6.30 3.13
C THR A 93 3.86 6.14 2.23
N ILE A 94 4.09 5.81 0.96
CA ILE A 94 3.06 5.49 -0.02
C ILE A 94 3.29 4.09 -0.59
N PHE A 95 2.23 3.30 -0.67
CA PHE A 95 2.25 1.94 -1.22
C PHE A 95 0.86 1.55 -1.75
N LEU A 96 0.80 0.44 -2.48
CA LEU A 96 -0.43 -0.15 -2.99
C LEU A 96 -0.80 -1.41 -2.21
N THR A 97 -2.09 -1.64 -2.02
CA THR A 97 -2.64 -2.83 -1.36
C THR A 97 -4.09 -3.05 -1.82
N GLY A 98 -4.69 -4.17 -1.42
CA GLY A 98 -6.09 -4.48 -1.69
C GLY A 98 -6.34 -4.63 -3.19
N TYR A 99 -5.51 -5.44 -3.85
CA TYR A 99 -5.74 -5.85 -5.23
C TYR A 99 -7.17 -6.38 -5.38
N ASP A 100 -7.84 -5.88 -6.41
CA ASP A 100 -9.18 -6.29 -6.76
C ASP A 100 -9.32 -6.31 -8.29
N ALA A 101 -10.01 -7.31 -8.80
CA ALA A 101 -10.19 -7.49 -10.24
C ALA A 101 -11.68 -7.56 -10.56
N GLU A 102 -12.15 -6.59 -11.35
CA GLU A 102 -13.54 -6.55 -11.80
C GLU A 102 -13.63 -6.95 -13.26
N PHE A 103 -14.59 -7.82 -13.59
CA PHE A 103 -14.92 -8.15 -14.97
C PHE A 103 -16.10 -7.30 -15.45
N GLU A 104 -15.83 -6.35 -16.34
CA GLU A 104 -16.85 -5.46 -16.90
C GLU A 104 -16.73 -5.42 -18.42
N GLY A 105 -17.85 -5.66 -19.11
CA GLY A 105 -17.93 -5.49 -20.57
C GLY A 105 -16.98 -6.40 -21.37
N GLY A 106 -16.60 -7.56 -20.82
CA GLY A 106 -15.65 -8.47 -21.48
C GLY A 106 -14.18 -8.25 -21.14
N ASN A 107 -13.87 -7.26 -20.28
CA ASN A 107 -12.50 -6.91 -19.90
C ASN A 107 -12.30 -7.03 -18.40
N TYR A 108 -11.11 -7.48 -18.00
CA TYR A 108 -10.65 -7.41 -16.61
C TYR A 108 -10.06 -6.03 -16.34
N ASN A 109 -10.52 -5.39 -15.28
CA ASN A 109 -9.94 -4.17 -14.74
C ASN A 109 -9.34 -4.48 -13.38
N ALA A 110 -8.03 -4.28 -13.24
CA ALA A 110 -7.33 -4.37 -11.96
C ALA A 110 -7.41 -3.02 -11.24
N PHE A 111 -7.65 -3.09 -9.93
CA PHE A 111 -7.72 -1.95 -9.03
C PHE A 111 -6.82 -2.18 -7.83
N TYR A 112 -6.31 -1.07 -7.30
CA TYR A 112 -5.58 -1.05 -6.03
C TYR A 112 -6.09 0.10 -5.16
N GLN A 113 -5.85 -0.04 -3.86
CA GLN A 113 -5.84 1.09 -2.94
C GLN A 113 -4.45 1.71 -2.88
N VAL A 114 -4.34 2.99 -3.24
CA VAL A 114 -3.16 3.81 -2.96
C VAL A 114 -3.25 4.30 -1.52
N VAL A 115 -2.34 3.85 -0.67
CA VAL A 115 -2.34 4.14 0.75
C VAL A 115 -1.22 5.13 1.09
N ILE A 116 -1.53 6.15 1.88
CA ILE A 116 -0.56 7.13 2.40
C ILE A 116 -0.64 7.16 3.93
N VAL A 117 0.49 6.93 4.58
CA VAL A 117 0.64 6.87 6.04
C VAL A 117 1.80 7.74 6.50
N TYR A 118 1.80 8.16 7.76
CA TYR A 118 2.86 9.01 8.34
C TYR A 118 3.85 8.21 9.20
N ASP A 119 5.15 8.35 8.92
CA ASP A 119 6.27 7.84 9.72
C ASP A 119 6.14 6.34 10.04
N GLN A 120 5.86 5.55 9.00
CA GLN A 120 5.69 4.10 9.08
C GLN A 120 6.75 3.39 8.26
N ASP A 121 7.48 2.49 8.92
CA ASP A 121 8.47 1.65 8.27
C ASP A 121 7.80 0.58 7.40
N LYS A 122 8.45 0.20 6.28
CA LYS A 122 7.91 -0.80 5.34
C LYS A 122 7.68 -2.17 5.99
N TYR A 123 8.48 -2.56 6.99
CA TYR A 123 8.28 -3.81 7.71
C TYR A 123 7.23 -3.68 8.81
N GLU A 124 7.03 -2.49 9.38
CA GLU A 124 5.83 -2.24 10.21
C GLU A 124 4.55 -2.39 9.38
N LEU A 125 4.54 -1.86 8.16
CA LEU A 125 3.42 -2.00 7.24
C LEU A 125 3.22 -3.46 6.81
N LEU A 126 4.30 -4.18 6.48
CA LEU A 126 4.26 -5.61 6.20
C LEU A 126 3.58 -6.40 7.34
N ARG A 127 3.97 -6.13 8.59
CA ARG A 127 3.36 -6.76 9.78
C ARG A 127 1.90 -6.37 10.01
N LYS A 128 1.55 -5.12 9.70
CA LYS A 128 0.18 -4.62 9.80
C LYS A 128 -0.74 -5.25 8.76
N ILE A 129 -0.30 -5.33 7.51
CA ILE A 129 -1.03 -6.02 6.44
C ILE A 129 -1.09 -7.52 6.72
N GLY A 130 -0.04 -8.08 7.34
CA GLY A 130 0.00 -9.48 7.72
C GLY A 130 0.25 -10.39 6.51
N THR A 131 1.07 -9.93 5.57
CA THR A 131 1.44 -10.69 4.38
C THR A 131 2.02 -12.04 4.77
N SER A 132 1.53 -13.12 4.18
CA SER A 132 2.00 -14.48 4.46
C SER A 132 1.72 -15.41 3.28
N ALA A 133 2.37 -16.57 3.26
CA ALA A 133 2.12 -17.64 2.31
C ALA A 133 1.98 -18.98 3.06
N PRO A 134 0.80 -19.27 3.64
CA PRO A 134 0.60 -20.43 4.49
C PRO A 134 0.87 -21.77 3.80
N ARG A 135 0.58 -21.88 2.49
CA ARG A 135 0.84 -23.08 1.69
C ARG A 135 2.34 -23.46 1.67
N TYR A 136 3.20 -22.46 1.80
CA TYR A 136 4.66 -22.61 1.83
C TYR A 136 5.24 -22.60 3.25
N ASN A 137 4.39 -22.53 4.28
CA ASN A 137 4.80 -22.33 5.67
C ASN A 137 5.71 -21.10 5.84
N ILE A 138 5.37 -20.03 5.12
CA ILE A 138 6.05 -18.73 5.17
C ILE A 138 5.11 -17.76 5.88
N ASP A 139 5.51 -17.30 7.06
CA ASP A 139 4.83 -16.23 7.79
C ASP A 139 5.44 -14.86 7.48
N THR A 140 4.80 -13.81 7.99
CA THR A 140 5.25 -12.42 7.83
C THR A 140 6.69 -12.20 8.31
N ASP A 141 7.08 -12.83 9.42
CA ASP A 141 8.44 -12.70 9.97
C ASP A 141 9.49 -13.33 9.05
N SER A 142 9.16 -14.46 8.42
CA SER A 142 10.00 -15.11 7.42
C SER A 142 10.22 -14.23 6.19
N ILE A 143 9.16 -13.56 5.73
CA ILE A 143 9.22 -12.60 4.63
C ILE A 143 10.10 -11.41 5.01
N GLU A 144 9.86 -10.78 6.17
CA GLU A 144 10.67 -9.66 6.67
C GLU A 144 12.16 -10.03 6.73
N LYS A 145 12.47 -11.18 7.32
CA LYS A 145 13.84 -11.69 7.42
C LYS A 145 14.47 -11.89 6.05
N LYS A 146 13.73 -12.47 5.10
CA LYS A 146 14.24 -12.74 3.75
C LYS A 146 14.51 -11.45 2.98
N PHE A 147 13.61 -10.47 3.06
CA PHE A 147 13.84 -9.16 2.46
C PHE A 147 15.04 -8.46 3.08
N LYS A 148 15.19 -8.45 4.41
CA LYS A 148 16.39 -7.86 5.06
C LYS A 148 17.69 -8.49 4.56
N GLN A 149 17.73 -9.81 4.40
CA GLN A 149 18.89 -10.52 3.83
C GLN A 149 19.16 -10.10 2.38
N TRP A 150 18.13 -9.95 1.57
CA TRP A 150 18.27 -9.48 0.19
C TRP A 150 18.71 -8.01 0.12
N GLU A 151 18.23 -7.16 1.03
CA GLU A 151 18.65 -5.76 1.09
C GLU A 151 20.14 -5.62 1.40
N GLU A 152 20.64 -6.41 2.35
CA GLU A 152 22.07 -6.45 2.69
C GLU A 152 22.92 -6.99 1.52
N LYS A 153 22.42 -8.00 0.81
CA LYS A 153 23.19 -8.72 -0.20
C LYS A 153 23.17 -8.04 -1.57
N TYR A 154 22.04 -7.45 -1.96
CA TYR A 154 21.77 -7.09 -3.35
C TYR A 154 21.58 -5.60 -3.59
N SER A 155 20.60 -5.00 -2.92
CA SER A 155 20.20 -3.60 -3.12
C SER A 155 19.19 -3.21 -2.06
N SER A 156 19.20 -1.97 -1.59
CA SER A 156 18.12 -1.47 -0.73
C SER A 156 16.80 -1.52 -1.50
N MET A 157 15.70 -1.86 -0.84
CA MET A 157 14.40 -2.04 -1.47
C MET A 157 13.33 -1.12 -0.89
N ARG A 158 12.41 -0.71 -1.75
CA ARG A 158 11.16 -0.03 -1.39
C ARG A 158 9.99 -0.90 -1.78
N PHE A 159 9.06 -1.11 -0.85
CA PHE A 159 7.82 -1.78 -1.21
C PHE A 159 6.93 -0.83 -2.01
N VAL A 160 6.48 -1.33 -3.16
CA VAL A 160 5.51 -0.71 -4.06
C VAL A 160 4.14 -1.29 -3.77
N ILE A 161 4.04 -2.61 -3.73
CA ILE A 161 2.83 -3.35 -3.35
C ILE A 161 3.12 -4.10 -2.04
N ILE A 162 2.19 -4.04 -1.09
CA ILE A 162 2.14 -4.87 0.11
C ILE A 162 0.70 -5.36 0.24
N ASP A 163 0.44 -6.61 -0.08
CA ASP A 163 -0.88 -7.23 0.05
C ASP A 163 -0.80 -8.49 0.92
N SER A 164 -1.94 -9.14 1.18
CA SER A 164 -2.01 -10.32 2.04
C SER A 164 -1.15 -11.49 1.56
N ASP A 165 -0.89 -11.58 0.27
CA ASP A 165 -0.25 -12.69 -0.45
C ASP A 165 0.75 -12.20 -1.51
N SER A 166 1.09 -10.92 -1.53
CA SER A 166 2.03 -10.35 -2.52
C SER A 166 2.86 -9.21 -2.00
N ILE A 167 4.07 -9.10 -2.55
CA ILE A 167 4.98 -7.96 -2.39
C ILE A 167 5.63 -7.67 -3.72
N SER A 168 5.57 -6.42 -4.15
CA SER A 168 6.42 -5.92 -5.24
C SER A 168 7.40 -4.92 -4.67
N ALA A 169 8.69 -5.20 -4.81
CA ALA A 169 9.77 -4.40 -4.26
C ALA A 169 10.61 -3.76 -5.37
N LEU A 170 10.75 -2.43 -5.32
CA LEU A 170 11.65 -1.67 -6.17
C LEU A 170 13.05 -1.67 -5.58
N LEU A 171 14.04 -2.06 -6.37
CA LEU A 171 15.46 -2.01 -6.04
C LEU A 171 15.97 -0.59 -6.30
N MET A 172 16.61 0.01 -5.28
CA MET A 172 17.05 1.41 -5.34
C MET A 172 18.38 1.61 -6.05
N ASP A 173 19.23 0.59 -5.98
CA ASP A 173 20.48 0.50 -6.72
C ASP A 173 20.41 -0.66 -7.71
N PRO A 174 21.17 -0.61 -8.82
CA PRO A 174 21.28 -1.73 -9.74
C PRO A 174 21.60 -3.03 -8.98
N PRO A 175 20.83 -4.12 -9.20
CA PRO A 175 21.00 -5.36 -8.45
C PRO A 175 22.40 -5.93 -8.63
N LYS A 176 23.07 -6.24 -7.51
CA LYS A 176 24.26 -7.09 -7.55
C LYS A 176 23.81 -8.49 -7.96
N ASN A 177 24.28 -9.03 -9.08
CA ASN A 177 23.98 -10.41 -9.49
C ASN A 177 22.46 -10.71 -9.59
N PRO A 178 21.73 -10.07 -10.54
CA PRO A 178 20.29 -10.23 -10.72
C PRO A 178 19.87 -11.69 -10.90
N LYS A 179 20.67 -12.49 -11.63
CA LYS A 179 20.45 -13.92 -11.81
C LYS A 179 20.35 -14.70 -10.50
N GLN A 180 21.25 -14.44 -9.55
CA GLN A 180 21.20 -15.10 -8.26
C GLN A 180 19.99 -14.64 -7.43
N LEU A 181 19.65 -13.34 -7.47
CA LEU A 181 18.45 -12.85 -6.81
C LEU A 181 17.19 -13.49 -7.39
N ALA A 182 17.06 -13.59 -8.73
CA ALA A 182 15.96 -14.27 -9.40
C ALA A 182 15.83 -15.72 -8.95
N LYS A 183 16.95 -16.46 -8.87
CA LYS A 183 16.95 -17.85 -8.38
C LYS A 183 16.48 -17.94 -6.93
N GLU A 184 17.00 -17.07 -6.06
CA GLU A 184 16.58 -17.08 -4.65
C GLU A 184 15.12 -16.66 -4.46
N ALA A 185 14.63 -15.76 -5.31
CA ALA A 185 13.22 -15.36 -5.34
C ALA A 185 12.34 -16.53 -5.77
N TYR A 186 12.72 -17.26 -6.82
CA TYR A 186 12.04 -18.49 -7.24
C TYR A 186 12.01 -19.54 -6.13
N ASP A 187 13.15 -19.80 -5.48
CA ASP A 187 13.23 -20.76 -4.37
C ASP A 187 12.32 -20.35 -3.18
N PHE A 188 12.03 -19.06 -3.01
CA PHE A 188 11.21 -18.51 -1.91
C PHE A 188 9.73 -18.32 -2.28
N CYS A 189 9.44 -18.11 -3.56
CA CYS A 189 8.12 -17.78 -4.11
C CYS A 189 8.00 -18.36 -5.53
N PRO A 190 7.88 -19.69 -5.67
CA PRO A 190 7.88 -20.33 -6.98
C PRO A 190 6.70 -19.88 -7.85
N ASP A 191 5.55 -19.59 -7.25
CA ASP A 191 4.33 -19.14 -7.95
C ASP A 191 4.54 -17.84 -8.76
N ALA A 192 5.41 -16.95 -8.30
CA ALA A 192 5.74 -15.73 -9.03
C ALA A 192 6.32 -16.03 -10.42
N VAL A 193 6.96 -17.19 -10.58
CA VAL A 193 7.45 -17.69 -11.87
C VAL A 193 6.46 -18.65 -12.50
N GLU A 194 6.03 -19.68 -11.78
CA GLU A 194 5.28 -20.81 -12.36
C GLU A 194 3.86 -20.43 -12.79
N GLN A 195 3.26 -19.43 -12.12
CA GLN A 195 1.87 -19.03 -12.36
C GLN A 195 1.73 -17.61 -12.91
N ASN A 196 2.75 -16.76 -12.77
CA ASN A 196 2.69 -15.35 -13.19
C ASN A 196 3.67 -15.04 -14.33
N LEU A 197 4.98 -14.95 -14.07
CA LEU A 197 5.97 -14.51 -15.07
C LEU A 197 6.26 -15.53 -16.18
N GLY A 198 6.06 -16.82 -15.91
CA GLY A 198 6.25 -17.92 -16.85
C GLY A 198 7.67 -18.48 -16.95
N SER A 199 8.72 -17.74 -16.53
CA SER A 199 10.09 -18.26 -16.51
C SER A 199 11.02 -17.53 -15.53
N LEU A 200 12.13 -18.18 -15.18
CA LEU A 200 13.17 -17.58 -14.35
C LEU A 200 13.91 -16.46 -15.08
N GLU A 201 14.03 -16.59 -16.41
CA GLU A 201 14.61 -15.58 -17.28
C GLU A 201 13.80 -14.27 -17.28
N GLU A 202 12.46 -14.36 -17.27
CA GLU A 202 11.61 -13.16 -17.15
C GLU A 202 11.73 -12.54 -15.74
N MET A 203 11.88 -13.33 -14.68
CA MET A 203 12.20 -12.79 -13.34
C MET A 203 13.54 -12.06 -13.32
N GLU A 204 14.59 -12.64 -13.92
CA GLU A 204 15.90 -11.98 -14.03
C GLU A 204 15.79 -10.66 -14.81
N LYS A 205 15.04 -10.66 -15.90
CA LYS A 205 14.79 -9.47 -16.72
C LYS A 205 14.04 -8.38 -15.95
N MET A 206 12.99 -8.72 -15.20
CA MET A 206 12.26 -7.78 -14.34
C MET A 206 13.18 -7.13 -13.30
N ILE A 207 14.05 -7.93 -12.68
CA ILE A 207 15.01 -7.43 -11.70
C ILE A 207 16.07 -6.53 -12.34
N LEU A 208 16.59 -6.90 -13.52
CA LEU A 208 17.68 -6.19 -14.19
C LEU A 208 17.23 -4.91 -14.91
N GLU A 209 16.14 -4.98 -15.66
CA GLU A 209 15.67 -3.91 -16.54
C GLU A 209 14.71 -2.98 -15.79
N GLU A 210 13.72 -3.55 -15.10
CA GLU A 210 12.66 -2.79 -14.41
C GLU A 210 12.98 -2.50 -12.94
N HIS A 211 14.10 -3.04 -12.43
CA HIS A 211 14.51 -2.92 -11.02
C HIS A 211 13.42 -3.38 -10.05
N LEU A 212 12.60 -4.34 -10.48
CA LEU A 212 11.45 -4.79 -9.71
C LEU A 212 11.58 -6.27 -9.34
N LEU A 213 11.31 -6.58 -8.08
CA LEU A 213 11.16 -7.94 -7.58
C LEU A 213 9.69 -8.17 -7.21
N PRO A 214 8.88 -8.75 -8.12
CA PRO A 214 7.50 -9.11 -7.84
C PRO A 214 7.42 -10.52 -7.21
N LEU A 215 6.73 -10.63 -6.08
CA LEU A 215 6.42 -11.87 -5.40
C LEU A 215 4.91 -11.96 -5.19
N TRP A 216 4.32 -13.09 -5.56
CA TRP A 216 2.92 -13.42 -5.30
C TRP A 216 2.85 -14.91 -5.02
N TRP A 217 2.18 -15.27 -3.93
CA TRP A 217 1.93 -16.64 -3.52
C TRP A 217 0.43 -16.93 -3.67
N ASP A 218 0.07 -18.06 -4.27
CA ASP A 218 -1.32 -18.52 -4.29
C ASP A 218 -1.70 -19.12 -2.91
#